data_AF-A0A1W9J1B6-F1
#
_entry.id   AF-A0A1W9J1B6-F1
#
_cell.length_a   1.000
_cell.length_b   1.000
_cell.length_c   1.000
_cell.angle_alpha   90.00
_cell.angle_beta   90.00
_cell.angle_gamma   90.00
#
_symmetry.space_group_name_H-M   'P 1'
#
loop_
_entity.id
_entity.type
_entity.pdbx_description
1 polymer ?
#
loop_
_entity_poly.entity_id
_entity_poly.type
_entity_poly.pdbx_seq_one_letter_code
_entity_poly.pdbx_strand_id
1 'polypeptide(L)' 'MTQCEVLYEVCYSTPEYGWEPMGVMHESRAEAEHELREKKPYYPTAFLVRVVMTRCEEKSTHRHLQAVQG' A
#
# COMPACT_ATOMS: atom_id res chain seq x y z
N MET A 1 9.26 21.53 -8.76
CA MET A 1 8.89 21.13 -7.38
C MET A 1 8.40 19.69 -7.44
N THR A 2 9.12 18.74 -6.87
CA THR A 2 8.73 17.33 -6.81
C THR A 2 7.56 17.19 -5.85
N GLN A 3 6.34 17.07 -6.38
CA GLN A 3 5.16 16.77 -5.58
C GLN A 3 5.16 15.27 -5.27
N CYS A 4 5.28 14.91 -4.00
CA CYS A 4 5.13 13.55 -3.52
C CYS A 4 3.66 13.33 -3.13
N GLU A 5 3.01 12.35 -3.74
CA GLU A 5 1.69 11.89 -3.36
C GLU A 5 1.84 10.64 -2.48
N VAL A 6 1.06 10.57 -1.40
CA VAL A 6 1.11 9.47 -0.45
C VAL A 6 -0.22 8.76 -0.48
N LEU A 7 -0.19 7.49 -0.86
CA LEU A 7 -1.34 6.60 -0.90
C LEU A 7 -1.12 5.44 0.08
N TYR A 8 -2.19 4.70 0.33
CA TYR A 8 -2.21 3.54 1.21
C TYR A 8 -2.91 2.38 0.49
N GLU A 9 -2.37 1.17 0.59
CA GLU A 9 -2.92 0.00 -0.08
C GLU A 9 -2.90 -1.20 0.87
N VAL A 10 -3.94 -2.03 0.82
CA VAL A 10 -3.97 -3.30 1.55
C VAL A 10 -3.31 -4.36 0.69
N CYS A 11 -2.30 -5.02 1.26
CA CYS A 11 -1.64 -6.17 0.65
C CYS A 11 -1.92 -7.41 1.48
N TYR A 12 -1.77 -8.59 0.87
CA TYR A 12 -1.74 -9.86 1.58
C TYR A 12 -0.48 -10.62 1.18
N SER A 13 -0.03 -11.55 2.04
CA SER A 13 1.12 -12.38 1.73
C SER A 13 0.70 -13.80 1.36
N THR A 14 1.28 -14.33 0.28
CA THR A 14 1.18 -15.72 -0.13
C THR A 14 2.56 -16.39 -0.09
N PRO A 15 2.64 -17.69 0.24
CA PRO A 15 3.91 -18.41 0.23
C PRO A 15 4.61 -18.39 -1.15
N GLU A 16 3.84 -18.40 -2.23
CA GLU A 16 4.36 -18.52 -3.59
C GLU A 16 4.89 -17.20 -4.18
N TYR A 17 4.29 -16.06 -3.84
CA TYR A 17 4.57 -14.77 -4.49
C TYR A 17 5.02 -13.68 -3.51
N GLY A 18 5.14 -13.99 -2.23
CA GLY A 18 5.56 -13.06 -1.20
C GLY A 18 4.42 -12.13 -0.80
N TRP A 19 4.27 -11.00 -1.47
CA TRP A 19 3.26 -9.97 -1.18
C TRP A 19 2.52 -9.53 -2.44
N GLU A 20 1.20 -9.44 -2.36
CA GLU A 20 0.35 -9.02 -3.47
C GLU A 20 -0.59 -7.88 -3.04
N PRO A 21 -0.71 -6.82 -3.87
CA PRO A 21 -1.68 -5.76 -3.64
C PRO A 21 -3.11 -6.25 -3.91
N MET A 22 -4.08 -5.76 -3.12
CA MET A 22 -5.50 -5.96 -3.43
C MET A 22 -6.02 -5.03 -4.54
N GLY A 23 -5.20 -4.07 -4.99
CA GLY A 23 -5.47 -3.23 -6.16
C GLY A 23 -6.26 -1.95 -5.86
N VAL A 24 -6.59 -1.68 -4.59
CA VAL A 24 -7.26 -0.45 -4.16
C VAL A 24 -6.28 0.43 -3.41
N MET A 25 -6.05 1.65 -3.92
CA MET A 25 -5.25 2.68 -3.28
C MET A 25 -6.17 3.74 -2.66
N HIS A 26 -5.87 4.11 -1.41
CA HIS A 26 -6.57 5.15 -0.65
C HIS A 26 -5.66 6.35 -0.41
N GLU A 27 -6.20 7.54 -0.49
CA GLU A 27 -5.48 8.76 -0.09
C GLU A 27 -5.45 8.91 1.45
N SER A 28 -6.44 8.35 2.15
CA SER A 28 -6.53 8.39 3.60
C SER A 28 -6.05 7.10 4.25
N ARG A 29 -5.19 7.25 5.27
CA ARG A 29 -4.80 6.14 6.15
C ARG A 29 -6.02 5.50 6.83
N ALA A 30 -7.01 6.31 7.24
CA ALA A 30 -8.17 5.82 7.98
C ALA A 30 -9.08 4.94 7.11
N GLU A 31 -9.23 5.28 5.83
CA GLU A 31 -9.99 4.48 4.85
C GLU A 31 -9.31 3.14 4.61
N ALA A 32 -7.98 3.15 4.44
CA ALA A 32 -7.22 1.92 4.23
C ALA A 32 -7.18 1.01 5.48
N GLU A 33 -7.15 1.59 6.68
CA GLU A 33 -7.30 0.83 7.94
C GLU A 33 -8.71 0.25 8.10
N HIS A 34 -9.74 0.94 7.61
CA HIS A 34 -11.10 0.40 7.58
C HIS A 34 -11.17 -0.81 6.65
N GLU A 35 -10.67 -0.70 5.42
CA GLU A 35 -10.61 -1.83 4.49
C GLU A 35 -9.81 -3.00 5.08
N LEU A 36 -8.65 -2.75 5.69
CA LEU A 36 -7.85 -3.82 6.31
C LEU A 36 -8.67 -4.61 7.35
N ARG A 37 -9.49 -3.94 8.16
CA ARG A 37 -10.37 -4.61 9.14
C ARG A 37 -11.43 -5.47 8.45
N GLU A 38 -11.98 -5.03 7.33
CA GLU A 38 -12.95 -5.79 6.54
C GLU A 38 -12.31 -7.01 5.83
N LYS A 39 -11.06 -6.88 5.39
CA LYS A 39 -10.35 -7.94 4.65
C LYS A 39 -9.71 -8.99 5.54
N LYS A 40 -9.29 -8.63 6.76
CA LYS A 40 -8.59 -9.54 7.69
C LYS A 40 -9.28 -10.90 7.93
N PRO A 41 -10.61 -11.01 8.04
CA PRO A 41 -11.29 -12.29 8.20
C PRO A 41 -11.10 -13.26 7.02
N TYR A 42 -10.90 -12.72 5.81
CA TYR A 42 -10.73 -13.50 4.58
C TYR A 42 -9.25 -13.70 4.23
N TYR A 43 -8.42 -12.73 4.59
CA TYR A 43 -6.98 -12.72 4.37
C TYR A 43 -6.27 -12.44 5.70
N PRO A 44 -6.02 -13.48 6.53
CA PRO A 44 -5.40 -13.31 7.84
C PRO A 44 -4.01 -12.66 7.79
N THR A 45 -3.32 -12.83 6.66
CA THR A 45 -2.02 -12.25 6.36
C THR A 45 -2.10 -10.84 5.79
N ALA A 46 -3.28 -10.22 5.72
CA ALA A 46 -3.41 -8.86 5.20
C ALA A 46 -2.71 -7.82 6.09
N PHE A 47 -2.07 -6.85 5.47
CA PHE A 47 -1.38 -5.73 6.10
C PHE A 47 -1.48 -4.46 5.26
N LEU A 48 -1.24 -3.31 5.89
CA LEU A 48 -1.29 -2.00 5.24
C LEU A 48 0.10 -1.58 4.77
N VAL A 49 0.21 -1.10 3.52
CA VAL A 49 1.43 -0.47 2.99
C VAL A 49 1.21 1.01 2.72
N ARG A 50 2.26 1.81 2.92
CA ARG A 50 2.32 3.21 2.51
C ARG A 50 3.03 3.29 1.16
N VAL A 51 2.33 3.78 0.15
CA VAL A 51 2.82 3.95 -1.23
C VAL A 51 3.16 5.42 -1.45
N VAL A 52 4.44 5.73 -1.61
CA VAL A 52 4.88 7.09 -1.93
C VAL A 52 5.12 7.20 -3.43
N MET A 53 4.27 7.97 -4.10
CA MET A 53 4.37 8.28 -5.52
C MET A 53 5.16 9.58 -5.66
N THR A 54 6.42 9.48 -6.04
CA THR A 54 7.23 10.66 -6.37
C THR A 54 7.11 10.94 -7.87
N ARG A 55 6.58 12.11 -8.25
CA ARG A 55 6.62 12.56 -9.65
C ARG A 55 8.05 12.97 -10.00
N CYS A 56 8.88 12.03 -10.44
CA CYS A 56 10.16 12.35 -11.06
C CYS A 56 9.86 12.91 -12.46
N GLU A 57 10.13 14.19 -12.68
CA GLU A 57 10.24 14.73 -14.03
C GLU A 57 11.19 13.84 -14.83
N GLU A 58 10.68 13.22 -15.88
CA GLU A 58 11.42 12.41 -16.87
C GLU A 58 12.43 11.39 -16.30
N LYS A 59 11.92 10.31 -15.72
CA LYS A 59 12.37 8.91 -15.89
C LYS A 59 12.03 8.11 -14.64
N SER A 60 11.19 7.10 -14.82
CA SER A 60 10.99 5.97 -13.91
C SER A 60 10.45 6.30 -12.52
N THR A 61 9.16 6.04 -12.32
CA THR A 61 8.52 6.03 -11.01
C THR A 61 9.16 4.94 -10.14
N HIS A 62 10.01 5.32 -9.19
CA HIS A 62 10.60 4.37 -8.24
C HIS A 62 9.64 4.14 -7.07
N ARG A 63 8.95 2.99 -7.06
CA ARG A 63 8.06 2.58 -5.96
C ARG A 63 8.90 2.21 -4.73
N HIS A 64 9.01 3.10 -3.74
CA HIS A 64 9.57 2.77 -2.43
C HIS A 64 8.45 2.36 -1.48
N LEU A 65 8.48 1.10 -1.04
CA LEU A 65 7.52 0.54 -0.09
C LEU A 65 8.19 0.44 1.28
N GLN A 66 7.56 1.01 2.31
CA GLN A 66 8.01 0.90 3.69
C GLN A 66 6.87 0.37 4.56
N ALA A 67 7.15 -0.64 5.38
CA ALA A 67 6.21 -1.16 6.35
C ALA A 67 5.97 -0.12 7.46
N VAL A 68 4.71 0.11 7.80
CA VAL A 68 4.32 0.97 8.93
C VAL A 68 4.23 0.09 10.17
N GLN A 69 5.02 0.38 11.21
CA GLN A 69 4.90 -0.29 12.51
C GLN A 69 3.66 0.23 13.25
N GLY A 70 2.91 -0.69 13.86
CA GLY A 70 1.79 -0.42 14.76
C GLY A 70 2.21 -0.44 16.23
#